data_AF-A0A5K0W712-F1
#
_entry.id   AF-A0A5K0W712-F1
#
_cell.length_a   1.000
_cell.length_b   1.000
_cell.length_c   1.000
_cell.angle_alpha   90.00
_cell.angle_beta   90.00
_cell.angle_gamma   90.00
#
_symmetry.space_group_name_H-M   'P 1'
#
loop_
_entity.id
_entity.type
_entity.pdbx_description
1 polymer ?
#
loop_
_entity_poly.entity_id
_entity_poly.type
_entity_poly.pdbx_seq_one_letter_code
_entity_poly.pdbx_strand_id
1 'polypeptide(L)' 'VIVLHNLPGLPAGVKFDPTDQELLEHLEGKVKGDASKLHPLLHEFIPLIQGDEGICYTHPEKLP' A
#
# COMPACT_ATOMS: atom_id res chain seq x y z
N VAL A 1 6.34 -13.52 4.17
CA VAL A 1 6.54 -12.97 2.82
C VAL A 1 5.20 -13.01 2.12
N ILE A 2 4.50 -11.87 2.05
CA ILE A 2 3.22 -11.82 1.34
C ILE A 2 3.57 -11.77 -0.15
N VAL A 3 3.21 -12.83 -0.86
CA VAL A 3 3.32 -12.90 -2.32
C VAL A 3 2.00 -12.37 -2.86
N LEU A 4 1.97 -11.11 -3.29
CA LEU A 4 0.82 -10.57 -4.00
C LEU A 4 0.86 -11.15 -5.42
N HIS A 5 0.15 -12.26 -5.62
CA HIS A 5 0.04 -12.91 -6.90
C HIS A 5 -0.69 -11.95 -7.86
N ASN A 6 0.04 -11.46 -8.87
CA ASN A 6 -0.43 -10.62 -9.98
C ASN A 6 -0.36 -9.10 -9.78
N LEU A 7 0.86 -8.58 -9.66
CA LEU A 7 1.16 -7.20 -10.05
C LEU A 7 1.32 -7.16 -11.59
N PRO A 8 0.40 -6.56 -12.34
CA PRO A 8 0.54 -6.49 -13.79
C PRO A 8 1.75 -5.61 -14.14
N GLY A 9 2.80 -6.22 -14.69
CA GLY A 9 3.96 -5.49 -15.23
C GLY A 9 5.25 -5.53 -14.40
N LEU A 10 5.29 -6.23 -13.26
CA LEU A 10 6.52 -6.41 -12.48
C LEU A 10 7.17 -7.79 -12.73
N PRO A 11 8.51 -7.90 -12.84
CA PRO A 11 9.21 -9.17 -13.04
C PRO A 11 8.93 -10.18 -11.92
N ALA A 12 8.97 -11.47 -12.26
CA ALA A 12 8.94 -12.54 -11.27
C ALA A 12 10.10 -12.36 -10.27
N GLY A 13 9.79 -12.38 -8.97
CA GLY A 13 10.76 -12.23 -7.89
C GLY A 13 10.86 -10.83 -7.27
N VAL A 14 10.09 -9.84 -7.75
CA VAL A 14 9.93 -8.55 -7.06
C VAL A 14 9.26 -8.78 -5.71
N LYS A 15 9.88 -8.26 -4.63
CA LYS A 15 9.33 -8.25 -3.27
C LYS A 15 8.96 -6.81 -2.92
N PHE A 16 7.84 -6.63 -2.26
CA PHE A 16 7.51 -5.37 -1.60
C PHE A 16 8.34 -5.27 -0.31
N ASP A 17 9.33 -4.38 -0.29
CA ASP A 17 10.26 -4.19 0.85
C ASP A 17 10.63 -2.71 1.04
N PRO A 18 9.66 -1.79 1.18
CA PRO A 18 9.97 -0.38 1.36
C PRO A 18 10.58 -0.12 2.75
N THR A 19 11.37 0.93 2.82
CA THR A 19 11.85 1.47 4.09
C THR A 19 10.74 2.24 4.81
N ASP A 20 10.84 2.37 6.13
CA ASP A 20 9.89 3.16 6.93
C ASP A 20 9.77 4.61 6.43
N GLN A 21 10.87 5.19 5.95
CA GLN A 21 10.87 6.54 5.40
C GLN A 21 10.04 6.64 4.12
N GLU A 22 10.20 5.70 3.18
CA GLU A 22 9.41 5.67 1.95
C GLU A 22 7.91 5.49 2.24
N LEU A 23 7.57 4.66 3.24
CA LEU A 23 6.19 4.52 3.72
C LEU A 23 5.65 5.82 4.29
N LEU A 24 6.40 6.49 5.17
CA LEU A 24 5.99 7.74 5.81
C LEU A 24 5.80 8.87 4.79
N GLU A 25 6.73 9.06 3.86
CA GLU A 25 6.66 10.09 2.82
C GLU A 25 5.45 9.87 1.91
N HIS A 26 5.21 8.63 1.49
CA HIS A 26 4.06 8.28 0.67
C HIS A 26 2.73 8.49 1.41
N LEU A 27 2.64 8.07 2.67
CA LEU A 27 1.44 8.27 3.49
C LEU A 27 1.17 9.76 3.74
N GLU A 28 2.20 10.56 4.00
CA GLU A 28 2.08 12.02 4.07
C GLU A 28 1.52 12.60 2.76
N GLY A 29 2.06 12.19 1.62
CA GLY A 29 1.58 12.59 0.30
C GLY A 29 0.11 12.20 0.08
N LYS A 30 -0.28 10.99 0.46
CA LYS A 30 -1.67 10.50 0.34
C LYS A 30 -2.64 11.31 1.18
N VAL A 31 -2.28 11.64 2.42
CA VAL A 31 -3.15 12.40 3.33
C VAL A 31 -3.28 13.86 2.88
N LYS A 32 -2.18 14.47 2.43
CA LYS A 32 -2.16 15.88 2.00
C LYS A 32 -2.65 16.09 0.57
N GLY A 33 -2.88 15.01 -0.19
CA GLY A 33 -3.19 15.08 -1.63
C GLY A 33 -2.00 15.58 -2.47
N ASP A 34 -0.79 15.45 -1.95
CA ASP A 34 0.43 15.92 -2.60
C ASP A 34 1.00 14.80 -3.49
N ALA A 35 0.62 14.83 -4.77
CA ALA A 35 1.05 13.87 -5.77
C ALA A 35 2.57 13.84 -5.98
N SER A 36 3.30 14.89 -5.59
CA SER A 36 4.77 14.92 -5.73
C SER A 36 5.49 13.99 -4.76
N LYS A 37 4.82 13.64 -3.64
CA LYS A 37 5.33 12.72 -2.60
C LYS A 37 4.75 11.31 -2.75
N LEU A 38 3.86 11.08 -3.71
CA LEU A 38 3.26 9.79 -3.93
C LEU A 38 4.20 8.89 -4.71
N HIS A 39 4.75 7.91 -4.03
CA HIS A 39 5.47 6.83 -4.71
C HIS A 39 4.51 6.01 -5.61
N PRO A 40 4.76 5.90 -6.93
CA PRO A 40 3.84 5.28 -7.88
C PRO A 40 3.55 3.81 -7.57
N LEU A 41 4.58 3.08 -7.16
CA LEU A 41 4.47 1.66 -6.84
C LEU A 41 3.77 1.45 -5.49
N LEU A 42 4.14 2.20 -4.43
CA LEU A 42 3.54 2.02 -3.10
C LEU A 42 2.03 2.24 -3.12
N HIS A 43 1.53 3.10 -4.01
CA HIS A 43 0.11 3.33 -4.17
C HIS A 43 -0.67 2.05 -4.49
N GLU A 44 -0.11 1.17 -5.34
CA GLU A 44 -0.76 -0.08 -5.73
C GLU A 44 -0.69 -1.15 -4.62
N PHE A 45 0.33 -1.09 -3.77
CA PHE A 45 0.55 -2.05 -2.69
C PHE A 45 -0.16 -1.70 -1.38
N ILE A 46 -0.51 -0.42 -1.18
CA ILE A 46 -1.15 0.08 0.04
C ILE A 46 -2.55 0.60 -0.33
N PRO A 47 -3.52 -0.32 -0.58
CA PRO A 47 -4.88 0.07 -0.89
C PRO A 47 -5.49 0.83 0.30
N LEU A 48 -6.28 1.86 0.00
CA LEU A 48 -7.09 2.51 1.03
C LEU A 48 -8.33 1.66 1.27
N ILE A 49 -8.56 1.24 2.49
CA ILE A 49 -9.81 0.56 2.84
C ILE A 49 -10.90 1.61 2.92
N GLN A 50 -11.92 1.48 2.06
CA GLN A 50 -13.07 2.37 2.02
C GLN A 50 -14.16 1.83 2.96
N GLY A 51 -14.57 2.64 3.94
CA GLY A 51 -15.62 2.31 4.91
C GLY A 51 -15.41 3.02 6.24
N ASP A 52 -16.49 3.29 6.97
CA ASP A 52 -16.44 4.03 8.26
C ASP A 52 -15.62 3.31 9.34
N GLU A 53 -15.54 1.97 9.28
CA GLU A 53 -14.75 1.16 10.21
C GLU A 53 -13.26 1.06 9.79
N GLY A 54 -12.90 1.45 8.56
CA GLY A 54 -11.52 1.40 8.07
C GLY A 54 -10.86 0.03 8.26
N ILE A 55 -9.69 -0.01 8.91
CA ILE A 55 -8.97 -1.25 9.23
C ILE A 55 -9.52 -2.00 10.45
N CYS A 56 -10.50 -1.44 11.17
CA CYS A 56 -11.00 -1.96 12.45
C CYS A 56 -11.93 -3.17 12.26
N TYR A 57 -11.46 -4.21 11.58
CA TYR A 57 -12.18 -5.47 11.41
C TYR A 57 -11.95 -6.41 12.59
N THR A 58 -12.96 -7.22 12.89
CA THR A 58 -12.91 -8.23 13.96
C THR A 58 -11.97 -9.39 13.65
N HIS A 59 -11.62 -9.63 12.37
CA HIS A 59 -10.73 -10.72 11.95
C HIS A 59 -9.79 -10.28 10.81
N PRO A 60 -8.46 -10.48 10.93
CA PRO A 60 -7.46 -10.07 9.92
C PRO A 60 -7.64 -10.71 8.54
N GLU A 61 -8.28 -11.88 8.47
CA GLU A 61 -8.56 -12.62 7.23
C GLU A 61 -9.52 -11.90 6.27
N LYS A 62 -10.21 -10.86 6.74
CA LYS A 62 -11.16 -10.06 5.95
C LYS A 62 -10.54 -8.79 5.38
N LEU A 63 -9.27 -8.53 5.67
CA LEU A 63 -8.52 -7.43 5.08
C LEU A 63 -8.08 -7.80 3.65
N PRO A 64 -8.11 -6.84 2.71
CA PRO A 64 -7.66 -7.05 1.33
C PRO A 64 -6.16 -7.33 1.23
#